data_AF-A0A520A4X7-F1
#
_entry.id   AF-A0A520A4X7-F1
#
_cell.length_a   1.000
_cell.length_b   1.000
_cell.length_c   1.000
_cell.angle_alpha   90.00
_cell.angle_beta   90.00
_cell.angle_gamma   90.00
#
_symmetry.space_group_name_H-M   'P 1'
#
loop_
_entity.id
_entity.type
_entity.pdbx_description
1 polymer ?
#
loop_
_entity_poly.entity_id
_entity_poly.type
_entity_poly.pdbx_seq_one_letter_code
_entity_poly.pdbx_strand_id
1 'polypeptide(L)' 'MEKRKDEDQPKKVNAAAKYSVIGFQMIATIGLLTFIGYKIDEHRNSKTNIITAIFALAGVGIALYQAIRQATKP' A
#
# COMPACT_ATOMS: atom_id res chain seq x y z
N MET A 1 -26.35 20.31 -33.58
CA MET A 1 -26.92 20.11 -32.24
C MET A 1 -26.33 18.80 -31.74
N GLU A 2 -25.56 18.67 -30.68
CA GLU A 2 -25.11 19.54 -29.60
C GLU A 2 -23.94 18.75 -28.99
N LYS A 3 -22.78 19.37 -28.79
CA LYS A 3 -21.68 18.73 -28.06
C LYS A 3 -22.17 18.52 -26.64
N ARG A 4 -22.47 17.27 -26.26
CA ARG A 4 -22.64 16.92 -24.86
C ARG A 4 -21.31 17.16 -24.17
N LYS A 5 -21.24 18.24 -23.40
CA LYS A 5 -20.20 18.46 -22.39
C LYS A 5 -20.19 17.21 -21.54
N ASP A 6 -19.10 16.45 -21.60
CA ASP A 6 -18.68 15.62 -20.50
C ASP A 6 -18.44 16.57 -19.33
N GLU A 7 -19.50 16.79 -18.56
CA GLU A 7 -19.43 17.42 -17.26
C GLU A 7 -18.60 16.47 -16.40
N ASP A 8 -17.31 16.81 -16.33
CA ASP A 8 -16.31 16.31 -15.38
C ASP A 8 -16.75 16.71 -13.96
N GLN A 9 -17.91 16.20 -13.55
CA GLN A 9 -18.36 16.20 -12.18
C GLN A 9 -17.38 15.28 -11.47
N PRO A 10 -16.57 15.78 -10.51
CA PRO A 10 -15.66 14.92 -9.78
C PRO A 10 -16.52 13.89 -9.07
N LYS A 11 -16.61 12.68 -9.63
CA LYS A 11 -17.37 11.57 -9.07
C LYS A 11 -16.90 11.46 -7.64
N LYS A 12 -17.79 11.78 -6.67
CA LYS A 12 -17.54 11.54 -5.26
C LYS A 12 -17.12 10.08 -5.15
N VAL A 13 -15.81 9.85 -5.00
CA VAL A 13 -15.28 8.51 -4.86
C VAL A 13 -15.93 7.95 -3.60
N ASN A 14 -16.72 6.88 -3.76
CA ASN A 14 -17.41 6.27 -2.64
C ASN A 14 -16.38 5.91 -1.57
N ALA A 15 -16.72 6.17 -0.30
CA ALA A 15 -15.81 5.91 0.82
C ALA A 15 -15.29 4.46 0.79
N ALA A 16 -16.16 3.50 0.44
CA ALA A 16 -15.77 2.11 0.23
C ALA A 16 -14.65 1.94 -0.81
N ALA A 17 -14.78 2.57 -1.98
CA ALA A 17 -13.75 2.53 -3.02
C ALA A 17 -12.43 3.18 -2.55
N LYS A 18 -12.51 4.31 -1.82
CA LYS A 18 -11.33 4.97 -1.24
C LYS A 18 -10.58 4.05 -0.27
N TYR A 19 -11.28 3.40 0.66
CA TYR A 19 -10.66 2.47 1.61
C TYR A 19 -10.14 1.19 0.95
N SER A 20 -10.82 0.67 -0.07
CA SER A 20 -10.31 -0.47 -0.85
C SER A 20 -8.97 -0.15 -1.49
N VAL A 21 -8.82 1.02 -2.13
CA VAL A 21 -7.55 1.43 -2.75
C VAL A 21 -6.44 1.56 -1.71
N ILE A 22 -6.73 2.17 -0.55
CA ILE A 22 -5.76 2.28 0.55
C ILE A 22 -5.33 0.89 1.03
N GLY A 23 -6.27 -0.03 1.25
CA GLY A 23 -5.98 -1.40 1.66
C GLY A 23 -5.12 -2.16 0.64
N PHE A 24 -5.47 -2.06 -0.65
CA PHE A 24 -4.66 -2.65 -1.73
C PHE A 24 -3.24 -2.07 -1.76
N GLN A 25 -3.10 -0.75 -1.57
CA GLN A 25 -1.80 -0.11 -1.50
C GLN A 25 -0.98 -0.58 -0.29
N MET A 26 -1.61 -0.80 0.87
CA MET A 26 -0.94 -1.35 2.05
C MET A 26 -0.39 -2.75 1.78
N ILE A 27 -1.22 -3.64 1.23
CA ILE A 27 -0.82 -5.02 0.92
C ILE A 27 0.32 -5.03 -0.10
N ALA A 28 0.24 -4.20 -1.15
CA ALA A 28 1.30 -4.08 -2.14
C ALA A 28 2.62 -3.59 -1.52
N THR A 29 2.57 -2.60 -0.63
CA THR A 29 3.76 -2.05 0.04
C THR A 29 4.40 -3.09 0.97
N ILE A 30 3.60 -3.75 1.81
CA ILE A 30 4.08 -4.78 2.74
C ILE A 30 4.66 -5.97 1.96
N GLY A 31 3.95 -6.45 0.94
CA GLY A 31 4.38 -7.55 0.08
C GLY A 31 5.70 -7.23 -0.63
N LEU A 32 5.84 -6.01 -1.18
CA LEU A 32 7.07 -5.58 -1.84
C LEU A 32 8.25 -5.54 -0.88
N LEU A 33 8.08 -4.92 0.31
CA LEU A 33 9.16 -4.84 1.30
C LEU A 33 9.55 -6.22 1.83
N THR A 34 8.57 -7.08 2.08
CA THR A 34 8.79 -8.46 2.52
C THR A 34 9.52 -9.27 1.45
N PHE A 35 9.14 -9.13 0.17
CA PHE A 35 9.81 -9.80 -0.95
C PHE A 35 11.25 -9.33 -1.14
N ILE A 36 11.50 -8.03 -1.00
CA ILE A 36 12.86 -7.48 -1.02
C ILE A 36 13.69 -8.07 0.13
N GLY A 37 13.15 -8.09 1.35
CA GLY A 37 13.83 -8.69 2.50
C GLY A 37 14.12 -10.17 2.29
N TYR A 38 13.17 -10.91 1.73
CA TYR A 38 13.32 -12.34 1.41
C TYR A 38 14.43 -12.60 0.40
N LYS A 39 14.47 -11.82 -0.69
CA LYS A 39 15.52 -11.97 -1.71
C LYS A 39 16.91 -11.65 -1.15
N ILE A 40 17.01 -10.73 -0.20
CA ILE A 40 18.27 -10.42 0.49
C ILE A 40 18.70 -11.57 1.40
N ASP A 41 17.78 -12.12 2.20
CA ASP A 41 18.06 -13.27 3.06
C ASP A 41 18.47 -14.51 2.25
N GLU A 42 17.79 -14.76 1.12
CA GLU A 42 18.09 -15.84 0.17
C GLU A 42 19.49 -15.67 -0.44
N HIS A 43 19.83 -14.46 -0.91
CA HIS A 43 21.16 -14.18 -1.45
C HIS A 43 22.27 -14.33 -0.41
N ARG A 44 21.98 -14.05 0.86
CA ARG A 44 22.90 -14.23 2.00
C ARG A 44 23.02 -15.67 2.48
N ASN A 45 22.27 -16.62 1.90
CA ASN A 45 22.18 -18.02 2.36
C ASN A 45 21.88 -18.12 3.88
N SER A 46 21.17 -17.13 4.43
CA SER A 46 20.89 -17.09 5.85
C SER A 46 19.85 -18.14 6.20
N LYS A 47 20.18 -19.04 7.15
CA LYS A 47 19.23 -20.03 7.66
C LYS A 47 18.06 -19.41 8.41
N THR A 48 18.21 -18.16 8.84
CA THR A 48 17.22 -17.38 9.57
C THR A 48 16.88 -16.11 8.79
N ASN A 49 15.61 -15.95 8.43
CA ASN A 49 15.08 -14.83 7.63
C ASN A 49 14.95 -13.54 8.45
N ILE A 50 16.05 -13.09 9.05
CA ILE A 50 16.05 -11.94 9.97
C ILE A 50 15.80 -10.64 9.20
N ILE A 51 16.36 -10.49 7.99
CA ILE A 51 16.17 -9.25 7.22
C ILE A 51 14.74 -9.16 6.71
N THR A 52 14.15 -10.28 6.27
CA THR A 52 12.74 -10.39 5.92
C THR A 52 11.86 -9.97 7.09
N ALA A 53 12.15 -10.46 8.30
CA ALA A 53 11.38 -10.11 9.49
C ALA A 53 11.44 -8.60 9.80
N ILE A 54 12.63 -7.98 9.71
CA ILE A 54 12.80 -6.54 9.92
C ILE A 54 12.06 -5.74 8.83
N PHE A 55 12.21 -6.12 7.57
CA PHE A 55 11.55 -5.45 6.45
C PHE A 55 10.03 -5.60 6.50
N ALA A 56 9.52 -6.76 6.89
CA ALA A 56 8.09 -7.01 7.08
C ALA A 56 7.53 -6.14 8.21
N LEU A 57 8.20 -6.11 9.38
CA LEU A 57 7.80 -5.27 10.52
C LEU A 57 7.83 -3.77 10.17
N ALA A 58 8.90 -3.32 9.51
CA ALA A 58 9.01 -1.95 9.04
C ALA A 58 7.91 -1.62 8.01
N GLY A 59 7.64 -2.53 7.08
CA GLY A 59 6.61 -2.37 6.06
C GLY A 59 5.21 -2.26 6.65
N VAL A 60 4.89 -3.09 7.65
CA VAL A 60 3.62 -3.00 8.39
C VAL A 60 3.51 -1.68 9.14
N GLY A 61 4.57 -1.25 9.84
CA GLY A 61 4.59 0.02 10.57
C GLY A 61 4.36 1.23 9.65
N ILE A 62 5.07 1.28 8.51
CA ILE A 62 4.92 2.32 7.49
C ILE A 62 3.52 2.29 6.89
N ALA A 63 3.02 1.11 6.51
CA ALA A 63 1.70 0.96 5.90
C ALA A 63 0.58 1.45 6.82
N LEU A 64 0.64 1.08 8.11
CA LEU A 64 -0.33 1.53 9.11
C LEU A 64 -0.26 3.04 9.34
N TYR A 65 0.95 3.60 9.49
CA TYR A 65 1.12 5.05 9.65
C TYR A 65 0.53 5.81 8.46
N GLN A 66 0.82 5.37 7.23
CA GLN A 66 0.27 5.99 6.02
C GLN A 66 -1.25 5.83 5.93
N ALA A 67 -1.79 4.66 6.23
CA ALA A 67 -3.22 4.39 6.19
C ALA A 67 -3.99 5.24 7.19
N ILE A 68 -3.53 5.31 8.44
CA ILE A 68 -4.12 6.17 9.47
C ILE A 68 -4.04 7.63 9.05
N ARG A 69 -2.87 8.09 8.60
CA ARG A 69 -2.69 9.47 8.13
C ARG A 69 -3.61 9.83 6.95
N GLN A 70 -3.85 8.90 6.03
CA GLN A 70 -4.77 9.10 4.89
C GLN A 70 -6.24 9.01 5.28
N ALA A 71 -6.57 8.19 6.28
CA ALA A 71 -7.93 8.04 6.80
C ALA A 71 -8.35 9.20 7.70
N THR A 72 -7.42 9.81 8.45
CA THR A 72 -7.69 10.90 9.40
C THR A 72 -7.50 12.29 8.80
N LYS A 73 -6.82 12.44 7.65
CA LYS A 73 -6.78 13.73 6.95
C LYS A 73 -8.20 14.08 6.44
N PRO A 74 -8.77 15.23 6.86
CA PRO A 74 -10.10 15.67 6.41
C PRO A 74 -10.12 15.96 4.90
#